data_AF-A0A0U5BGX4-F1
#
_entry.id   AF-A0A0U5BGX4-F1
#
_cell.length_a   1.000
_cell.length_b   1.000
_cell.length_c   1.000
_cell.angle_alpha   90.00
_cell.angle_beta   90.00
_cell.angle_gamma   90.00
#
_symmetry.space_group_name_H-M   'P 1'
#
loop_
_entity.id
_entity.type
_entity.pdbx_description
1 polymer ?
#
loop_
_entity_poly.entity_id
_entity_poly.type
_entity_poly.pdbx_seq_one_letter_code
_entity_poly.pdbx_strand_id
1 'polypeptide(L)' 'MSKARLIITAVTIQGLSQAEAARRYNASPGWVSKLIARWRTEGDKALEPRSRKPRTTPNAIDPVASPVVV' A
#
# COMPACT_ATOMS: atom_id res chain seq x y z
N MET A 1 -6.17 -3.44 -9.34
CA MET A 1 -6.05 -2.21 -8.52
C MET A 1 -4.79 -2.31 -7.66
N SER A 2 -3.98 -1.25 -7.55
CA SER A 2 -2.75 -1.27 -6.73
C SER A 2 -3.06 -1.12 -5.24
N LYS A 3 -2.35 -1.85 -4.38
CA LYS A 3 -2.47 -1.80 -2.91
C LYS A 3 -2.31 -0.38 -2.34
N ALA A 4 -1.44 0.44 -2.95
CA ALA A 4 -1.26 1.84 -2.58
C ALA A 4 -2.54 2.67 -2.78
N ARG A 5 -3.29 2.41 -3.87
CA ARG A 5 -4.53 3.11 -4.16
C ARG A 5 -5.61 2.76 -3.14
N LEU A 6 -5.71 1.48 -2.75
CA LEU A 6 -6.64 1.04 -1.71
C LEU A 6 -6.35 1.72 -0.36
N ILE A 7 -5.08 1.82 0.02
CA ILE A 7 -4.68 2.44 1.29
C ILE A 7 -4.95 3.95 1.28
N ILE A 8 -4.65 4.64 0.18
CA ILE A 8 -4.95 6.07 0.06
C ILE A 8 -6.47 6.30 0.13
N THR A 9 -7.28 5.56 -0.65
CA THR A 9 -8.74 5.67 -0.61
C THR A 9 -9.30 5.36 0.78
N ALA A 10 -8.77 4.36 1.48
CA ALA A 10 -9.17 4.04 2.84
C ALA A 10 -8.94 5.22 3.81
N VAL A 11 -7.80 5.90 3.70
CA VAL A 11 -7.49 7.05 4.56
C VAL A 11 -8.27 8.29 4.15
N THR A 12 -8.41 8.57 2.85
CA THR A 12 -8.96 9.85 2.36
C THR A 12 -10.47 9.84 2.19
N ILE A 13 -11.05 8.72 1.74
CA ILE A 13 -12.49 8.59 1.49
C ILE A 13 -13.18 7.94 2.70
N GLN A 14 -12.60 6.88 3.26
CA GLN A 14 -13.22 6.18 4.41
C GLN A 14 -12.83 6.79 5.77
N GLY A 15 -11.92 7.78 5.79
CA GLY A 15 -11.50 8.47 7.01
C GLY A 15 -10.70 7.60 7.99
N LEU A 16 -10.18 6.45 7.54
CA LEU A 16 -9.38 5.57 8.39
C LEU A 16 -8.08 6.27 8.82
N SER A 17 -7.66 6.03 10.06
CA SER A 17 -6.33 6.45 10.50
C SER A 17 -5.24 5.69 9.71
N GLN A 18 -4.07 6.30 9.55
CA GLN A 18 -2.94 5.66 8.85
C GLN A 18 -2.53 4.33 9.50
N ALA A 19 -2.62 4.24 10.83
CA ALA A 19 -2.33 3.03 11.58
C ALA A 19 -3.37 1.94 11.32
N GLU A 20 -4.65 2.31 11.23
CA GLU A 20 -5.71 1.35 10.94
C GLU A 20 -5.65 0.85 9.50
N ALA A 21 -5.38 1.75 8.54
CA ALA A 21 -5.14 1.37 7.15
C ALA A 21 -3.91 0.45 7.03
N ALA A 22 -2.83 0.72 7.78
CA ALA A 22 -1.65 -0.13 7.82
C ALA A 22 -2.00 -1.56 8.29
N ARG A 23 -2.76 -1.70 9.38
CA ARG A 23 -3.21 -3.01 9.89
C ARG A 23 -4.13 -3.72 8.90
N ARG A 24 -5.18 -3.03 8.44
CA ARG A 24 -6.21 -3.57 7.56
C ARG A 24 -5.65 -4.09 6.24
N TYR A 25 -4.64 -3.42 5.71
CA TYR A 25 -4.02 -3.80 4.44
C TYR A 25 -2.67 -4.50 4.61
N ASN A 26 -2.29 -4.92 5.83
CA ASN A 26 -0.99 -5.53 6.12
C ASN A 26 0.18 -4.75 5.47
N ALA A 27 0.28 -3.46 5.79
CA ALA A 27 1.31 -2.54 5.35
C ALA A 27 2.04 -1.96 6.55
N SER A 28 3.29 -1.53 6.36
CA SER A 28 4.03 -0.89 7.45
C SER A 28 3.52 0.54 7.69
N PRO A 29 3.25 0.96 8.95
CA PRO A 29 2.81 2.32 9.26
C PRO A 29 3.74 3.41 8.71
N GLY A 30 5.06 3.19 8.76
CA GLY A 30 6.04 4.13 8.21
C GLY A 30 5.97 4.24 6.68
N TRP A 31 5.62 3.16 5.99
CA TRP A 31 5.38 3.20 4.54
C TRP A 31 4.06 3.92 4.22
N VAL A 32 2.99 3.67 4.99
CA VAL A 32 1.70 4.38 4.81
C VAL A 32 1.85 5.88 5.03
N SER A 33 2.60 6.30 6.05
CA SER A 33 2.90 7.72 6.30
C SER A 33 3.63 8.37 5.12
N LYS A 34 4.70 7.73 4.61
CA LYS A 34 5.42 8.20 3.41
C LYS A 34 4.52 8.26 2.18
N LEU A 35 3.64 7.28 2.01
CA LEU A 35 2.70 7.22 0.89
C LEU A 35 1.70 8.39 0.94
N ILE A 36 1.11 8.66 2.11
CA ILE A 36 0.16 9.77 2.29
C ILE A 36 0.86 11.12 2.14
N ALA A 37 2.07 11.29 2.70
CA ALA A 37 2.85 12.49 2.52
C ALA A 37 3.11 12.79 1.05
N ARG A 38 3.51 11.76 0.27
CA ARG A 38 3.72 11.87 -1.18
C ARG A 38 2.43 12.18 -1.94
N TRP A 39 1.33 11.54 -1.57
CA TRP A 39 0.03 11.80 -2.19
C TRP A 39 -0.46 13.22 -1.94
N ARG A 40 -0.18 13.81 -0.76
CA ARG A 40 -0.49 15.21 -0.49
C ARG A 40 0.34 16.19 -1.33
N THR A 41 1.58 15.84 -1.67
CA THR A 41 2.46 16.71 -2.48
C THR A 41 2.23 16.55 -3.98
N GLU A 42 1.97 15.34 -4.47
CA GLU A 42 1.91 15.03 -5.91
C GLU A 42 0.49 14.73 -6.42
N GLY A 43 -0.49 14.56 -5.52
CA GLY A 43 -1.87 14.21 -5.87
C GLY A 43 -2.00 12.81 -6.45
N ASP A 44 -2.93 12.61 -7.39
CA ASP A 44 -3.17 11.32 -8.05
C ASP A 44 -1.94 10.80 -8.83
N LYS A 45 -0.97 11.67 -9.16
CA LYS A 45 0.31 11.26 -9.78
C LYS A 45 1.17 10.38 -8.87
N ALA A 46 0.97 10.44 -7.54
CA ALA A 46 1.62 9.51 -6.61
C ALA A 46 1.11 8.07 -6.72
N LEU A 47 -0.05 7.86 -7.36
CA LEU A 47 -0.67 6.55 -7.57
C LEU A 47 -0.15 5.87 -8.83
N GLU A 48 0.49 6.62 -9.73
CA GLU A 48 1.22 6.04 -10.84
C GLU A 48 2.55 5.45 -10.33
N PRO A 49 2.78 4.14 -10.52
CA PRO A 49 4.11 3.59 -10.28
C PRO A 49 5.07 4.26 -11.26
N ARG A 50 5.92 5.16 -10.73
CA ARG A 50 6.96 5.86 -11.49
C ARG A 50 7.96 4.82 -12.02
N SER A 51 7.71 4.35 -13.24
CA SER A 51 8.54 3.55 -14.14
C SER A 51 9.27 2.29 -13.61
N ARG A 52 9.01 1.19 -14.31
CA ARG A 52 9.59 -0.16 -14.21
C ARG A 52 11.08 -0.21 -14.63
N LYS A 53 12.01 0.34 -13.84
CA LYS A 53 13.44 -0.01 -14.01
C LYS A 53 13.84 -1.01 -12.92
N PRO A 54 14.00 -2.31 -13.22
CA PRO A 54 14.25 -3.32 -12.21
C PRO A 54 15.72 -3.31 -11.82
N ARG A 55 16.05 -3.12 -10.55
CA ARG A 55 17.39 -3.41 -10.00
C ARG A 55 17.33 -3.94 -8.57
N THR A 56 16.54 -5.01 -8.36
CA THR A 56 16.52 -5.84 -7.15
C THR A 56 15.57 -5.38 -6.03
N THR A 57 14.71 -6.30 -5.59
CA THR A 57 14.26 -6.41 -4.19
C THR A 57 14.14 -7.90 -3.83
N PRO A 58 14.95 -8.45 -2.90
CA PRO A 58 15.04 -9.89 -2.58
C PRO A 58 13.99 -10.37 -1.55
N ASN A 59 12.88 -9.67 -1.39
CA ASN A 59 11.87 -10.01 -0.37
C ASN A 59 10.48 -10.15 -1.02
N ALA A 60 10.39 -11.07 -1.98
CA ALA A 60 9.11 -11.62 -2.40
C ALA A 60 8.69 -12.63 -1.32
N ILE A 61 7.94 -12.16 -0.32
CA ILE A 61 7.21 -13.06 0.56
C ILE A 61 6.05 -13.66 -0.24
N ASP A 62 6.16 -14.96 -0.41
CA ASP A 62 5.26 -15.88 -1.08
C ASP A 62 3.86 -15.78 -0.43
N PRO A 63 2.76 -15.62 -1.19
CA PRO A 63 1.43 -15.67 -0.62
C PRO A 63 1.06 -17.14 -0.32
N VAL A 64 1.53 -17.67 0.82
CA VAL A 64 0.98 -18.89 1.41
C VAL A 64 -0.23 -18.53 2.29
N ALA A 65 -1.42 -18.70 1.73
CA ALA A 65 -2.70 -18.94 2.41
C ALA A 65 -3.75 -19.06 1.28
N SER A 66 -4.48 -20.15 1.03
CA SER A 66 -4.77 -21.40 1.75
C SER A 66 -5.14 -22.48 0.69
N PRO A 67 -5.41 -23.75 1.07
CA PRO A 67 -6.76 -24.06 1.50
C PRO A 67 -6.83 -24.95 2.76
N VAL A 68 -7.79 -24.63 3.62
CA VAL A 68 -8.43 -25.60 4.50
C VAL A 68 -9.29 -26.49 3.60
N VAL A 69 -9.06 -27.80 3.56
CA VAL A 69 -10.05 -28.83 3.20
C VAL A 69 -9.62 -30.14 3.87
N VAL A 70 -10.47 -30.58 4.81
CA VAL A 70 -10.81 -31.94 5.29
C VAL A 70 -9.67 -32.92 5.57
#